data_AF-A0A8T3TLG9-F1
#
_entry.id   AF-A0A8T3TLG9-F1
#
_cell.length_a   1.000
_cell.length_b   1.000
_cell.length_c   1.000
_cell.angle_alpha   90.00
_cell.angle_beta   90.00
_cell.angle_gamma   90.00
#
_symmetry.space_group_name_H-M   'P 1'
#
loop_
_entity.id
_entity.type
_entity.pdbx_description
1 polymer ?
#
loop_
_entity_poly.entity_id
_entity_poly.type
_entity_poly.pdbx_seq_one_letter_code
_entity_poly.pdbx_strand_id
1 'polypeptide(L)'
;MDTELPPGTTRAGPLASGAKASGDRMLLFVVERRLPGITEVGLAMLQAALLESSARFTARGEHITYLRSTFLPDQDRLLSLFSAMSLELVRAANEAALVPYLGIQRAVTLPDPSESQAE
;
A
#
# COMPACT_ATOMS: atom_id res chain seq x y z
N MET A 1 -56.92 16.57 -12.60
CA MET A 1 -55.95 16.20 -11.54
C MET A 1 -55.58 14.77 -11.83
N ASP A 2 -54.68 14.60 -12.78
CA ASP A 2 -54.17 13.30 -13.23
C ASP A 2 -52.70 13.26 -12.82
N THR A 3 -52.45 12.43 -11.82
CA THR A 3 -51.12 12.06 -11.34
C THR A 3 -50.64 10.91 -12.21
N GLU A 4 -49.52 11.07 -12.92
CA GLU A 4 -48.42 10.10 -12.83
C GLU A 4 -47.17 10.61 -13.58
N LEU A 5 -46.06 10.53 -12.85
CA LEU A 5 -44.69 10.85 -13.26
C LEU A 5 -44.09 9.66 -14.02
N PRO A 6 -43.21 9.87 -15.02
CA PRO A 6 -42.53 8.76 -15.69
C PRO A 6 -41.36 8.21 -14.87
N PRO A 7 -41.13 6.88 -14.80
CA PRO A 7 -39.93 6.31 -14.22
C PRO A 7 -38.78 6.33 -15.24
N GLY A 8 -37.93 7.36 -15.14
CA GLY A 8 -36.63 7.41 -15.82
C GLY A 8 -35.53 6.72 -14.99
N THR A 9 -35.51 5.39 -14.97
CA THR A 9 -34.38 4.64 -14.39
C THR A 9 -33.21 4.64 -15.37
N THR A 10 -32.31 5.61 -15.22
CA THR A 10 -30.98 5.53 -15.85
C THR A 10 -30.19 4.40 -15.18
N ARG A 11 -30.05 3.28 -15.88
CA ARG A 11 -29.10 2.22 -15.56
C ARG A 11 -27.69 2.82 -15.60
N ALA A 12 -27.09 3.01 -14.43
CA ALA A 12 -25.65 3.16 -14.31
C ALA A 12 -25.00 1.92 -14.96
N GLY A 13 -24.29 2.13 -16.06
CA GLY A 13 -23.49 1.09 -16.69
C GLY A 13 -22.43 0.59 -15.70
N PRO A 14 -22.06 -0.70 -15.76
CA PRO A 14 -20.93 -1.19 -14.99
C PRO A 14 -19.66 -0.55 -15.56
N LEU A 15 -19.14 0.47 -14.87
CA LEU A 15 -17.81 1.00 -15.09
C LEU A 15 -16.79 -0.06 -14.61
N ALA A 16 -15.84 -0.33 -15.50
CA ALA A 16 -14.63 -1.13 -15.30
C ALA A 16 -14.83 -2.64 -15.10
N SER A 17 -15.18 -3.31 -16.20
CA SER A 17 -14.74 -4.67 -16.47
C SER A 17 -13.22 -4.70 -16.65
N GLY A 18 -12.53 -5.52 -15.85
CA GLY A 18 -11.30 -6.17 -16.33
C GLY A 18 -9.96 -5.72 -15.75
N ALA A 19 -9.81 -5.58 -14.44
CA ALA A 19 -8.53 -5.98 -13.83
C ALA A 19 -8.57 -7.49 -13.62
N LYS A 20 -8.42 -8.24 -14.72
CA LYS A 20 -8.22 -9.70 -14.67
C LYS A 20 -7.03 -9.95 -13.75
N ALA A 21 -7.25 -10.68 -12.66
CA ALA A 21 -6.20 -11.12 -11.76
C ALA A 21 -5.14 -11.87 -12.58
N SER A 22 -4.02 -11.20 -12.86
CA SER A 22 -2.76 -11.89 -13.12
C SER A 22 -2.35 -12.49 -11.78
N GLY A 23 -2.71 -13.76 -11.60
CA GLY A 23 -2.34 -14.54 -10.43
C GLY A 23 -0.83 -14.49 -10.19
N ASP A 24 -0.49 -14.31 -8.91
CA ASP A 24 0.81 -14.59 -8.30
C ASP A 24 2.03 -13.75 -8.70
N ARG A 25 1.87 -12.45 -8.96
CA ARG A 25 3.02 -11.54 -8.84
C ARG A 25 2.83 -10.60 -7.66
N MET A 26 3.49 -10.92 -6.56
CA MET A 26 3.78 -9.98 -5.49
C MET A 26 4.47 -8.74 -6.09
N LEU A 27 3.82 -7.59 -5.96
CA LEU A 27 4.34 -6.30 -6.39
C LEU A 27 5.00 -5.60 -5.21
N LEU A 28 6.00 -4.78 -5.49
CA LEU A 28 6.62 -3.93 -4.48
C LEU A 28 5.98 -2.56 -4.47
N PHE A 29 5.81 -2.02 -3.28
CA PHE A 29 5.28 -0.70 -3.04
C PHE A 29 6.14 0.04 -2.03
N VAL A 30 6.44 1.29 -2.32
CA VAL A 30 7.07 2.22 -1.38
C VAL A 30 6.02 3.16 -0.85
N VAL A 31 5.94 3.24 0.47
CA VAL A 31 5.08 4.17 1.19
C VAL A 31 5.96 5.24 1.80
N GLU A 32 5.70 6.49 1.42
CA GLU A 32 6.44 7.64 1.90
C GLU A 32 5.68 8.33 3.02
N ARG A 33 6.39 8.73 4.08
CA ARG A 33 5.82 9.45 5.23
C ARG A 33 6.72 10.59 5.65
N ARG A 34 6.11 11.62 6.24
CA ARG A 34 6.82 12.70 6.94
C ARG A 34 6.56 12.57 8.43
N LEU A 35 7.64 12.54 9.21
CA LEU A 35 7.64 12.27 10.65
C LEU A 35 8.49 13.33 11.37
N PRO A 36 8.07 14.62 11.35
CA PRO A 36 8.86 15.69 11.93
C PRO A 36 9.02 15.50 13.44
N GLY A 37 10.27 15.51 13.92
CA GLY A 37 10.58 15.39 15.34
C GLY A 37 10.29 14.01 15.94
N ILE A 38 10.22 12.95 15.13
CA ILE A 38 10.03 11.59 15.64
C ILE A 38 11.25 11.11 16.43
N THR A 39 11.00 10.43 17.54
CA THR A 39 12.04 9.79 18.35
C THR A 39 12.32 8.37 17.86
N GLU A 40 13.46 7.79 18.26
CA GLU A 40 13.77 6.39 17.98
C GLU A 40 12.70 5.42 18.53
N VAL A 41 12.19 5.69 19.72
CA VAL A 41 11.07 4.93 20.31
C VAL A 41 9.80 5.06 19.46
N GLY A 42 9.53 6.27 18.96
CA GLY A 42 8.41 6.52 18.05
C GLY A 42 8.54 5.75 16.73
N LEU A 43 9.75 5.69 16.16
CA LEU A 43 10.04 4.88 14.96
C LEU A 43 9.81 3.39 15.22
N ALA A 44 10.25 2.87 16.36
CA ALA A 44 10.05 1.47 16.74
C ALA A 44 8.56 1.13 16.91
N MET A 45 7.80 2.00 17.59
CA MET A 45 6.35 1.82 17.75
C MET A 45 5.61 1.86 16.40
N LEU A 46 5.99 2.79 15.52
CA LEU A 46 5.43 2.90 14.18
C LEU A 46 5.72 1.64 13.36
N GLN A 47 6.97 1.16 13.40
CA GLN A 47 7.34 -0.08 12.71
C GLN A 47 6.55 -1.29 13.23
N ALA A 48 6.36 -1.39 14.55
CA ALA A 48 5.57 -2.46 15.17
C ALA A 48 4.10 -2.41 14.70
N ALA A 49 3.49 -1.22 14.65
CA ALA A 49 2.12 -1.04 14.16
C ALA A 49 1.95 -1.46 12.69
N LEU A 50 2.93 -1.12 11.83
CA LEU A 50 2.91 -1.53 10.43
C LEU A 50 3.06 -3.06 10.26
N LEU A 51 3.94 -3.67 11.05
CA LEU A 51 4.15 -5.12 11.06
C LEU A 51 2.88 -5.85 11.51
N GLU A 52 2.29 -5.41 12.62
CA GLU A 52 1.09 -6.01 13.18
C GLU A 52 -0.10 -5.88 12.21
N SER A 53 -0.31 -4.70 11.63
CA SER A 53 -1.37 -4.49 10.64
C SER A 53 -1.19 -5.42 9.43
N SER A 54 0.02 -5.47 8.85
CA SER A 54 0.30 -6.34 7.71
C SER A 54 0.07 -7.83 8.03
N ALA A 55 0.46 -8.26 9.23
CA ALA A 55 0.24 -9.62 9.71
C ALA A 55 -1.26 -9.96 9.84
N ARG A 56 -2.08 -9.02 10.34
CA ARG A 56 -3.54 -9.19 10.43
C ARG A 56 -4.18 -9.38 9.06
N PHE A 57 -3.75 -8.62 8.05
CA PHE A 57 -4.24 -8.78 6.67
C PHE A 57 -3.80 -10.13 6.09
N THR A 58 -2.53 -10.51 6.27
CA THR A 58 -2.02 -11.83 5.85
C THR A 58 -2.80 -12.98 6.48
N ALA A 59 -3.13 -12.88 7.77
CA ALA A 59 -3.91 -13.90 8.48
C ALA A 59 -5.35 -14.05 7.93
N ARG A 60 -5.91 -13.03 7.27
CA ARG A 60 -7.20 -13.09 6.57
C ARG A 60 -7.11 -13.60 5.14
N GLY A 61 -5.91 -13.97 4.67
CA GLY A 61 -5.65 -14.39 3.29
C GLY A 61 -5.37 -13.22 2.33
N GLU A 62 -5.24 -11.99 2.84
CA GLU A 62 -4.85 -10.84 2.03
C GLU A 62 -3.31 -10.79 1.95
N HIS A 63 -2.75 -11.10 0.78
CA HIS A 63 -1.30 -11.20 0.60
C HIS A 63 -0.63 -9.82 0.64
N ILE A 64 -0.16 -9.42 1.83
CA ILE A 64 0.65 -8.22 2.07
C ILE A 64 1.74 -8.49 3.11
N THR A 65 2.97 -8.08 2.82
CA THR A 65 4.11 -8.26 3.70
C THR A 65 4.88 -6.95 3.83
N TYR A 66 5.10 -6.49 5.05
CA TYR A 66 6.04 -5.42 5.34
C TYR A 66 7.47 -5.97 5.29
N LEU A 67 8.34 -5.38 4.47
CA LEU A 67 9.70 -5.88 4.25
C LEU A 67 10.73 -5.13 5.09
N ARG A 68 10.82 -3.81 4.90
CA ARG A 68 11.81 -2.95 5.56
C ARG A 68 11.38 -1.49 5.52
N SER A 69 12.02 -0.65 6.33
CA SER A 69 11.92 0.80 6.18
C SER A 69 13.31 1.45 6.26
N THR A 70 13.41 2.63 5.67
CA THR A 70 14.59 3.49 5.73
C THR A 70 14.15 4.87 6.18
N PHE A 71 14.73 5.37 7.26
CA PHE A 71 14.50 6.71 7.77
C PHE A 71 15.60 7.66 7.28
N LEU A 72 15.19 8.82 6.76
CA LEU A 72 16.03 9.90 6.26
C LEU A 72 15.92 11.07 7.24
N PRO A 73 16.85 11.22 8.19
CA PRO A 73 16.73 12.20 9.27
C PRO A 73 16.71 13.64 8.76
N ASP A 74 17.55 13.98 7.78
CA ASP A 74 17.63 15.35 7.23
C ASP A 74 16.33 15.83 6.56
N GLN A 75 15.44 14.91 6.21
CA GLN A 75 14.18 15.20 5.54
C GLN A 75 12.94 14.90 6.41
N ASP A 76 13.15 14.40 7.63
CA ASP A 76 12.11 13.80 8.46
C ASP A 76 11.25 12.79 7.69
N ARG A 77 11.88 11.97 6.84
CA ARG A 77 11.17 11.08 5.91
C ARG A 77 11.37 9.62 6.24
N LEU A 78 10.29 8.84 6.20
CA LEU A 78 10.35 7.40 6.29
C LEU A 78 9.84 6.78 5.00
N LEU A 79 10.67 5.92 4.42
CA LEU A 79 10.34 5.11 3.24
C LEU A 79 10.14 3.67 3.70
N SER A 80 8.91 3.17 3.59
CA SER A 80 8.56 1.80 3.97
C SER A 80 8.29 0.97 2.73
N LEU A 81 8.96 -0.17 2.61
CA LEU A 81 8.80 -1.10 1.51
C LEU A 81 7.85 -2.24 1.90
N PHE A 82 6.84 -2.45 1.06
CA PHE A 82 5.86 -3.52 1.19
C PHE A 82 5.84 -4.38 -0.07
N SER A 83 5.53 -5.66 0.11
CA SER A 83 5.16 -6.59 -0.95
C SER A 83 3.66 -6.86 -0.86
N ALA A 84 2.91 -6.66 -1.93
CA ALA A 84 1.46 -6.93 -1.93
C ALA A 84 0.94 -7.28 -3.33
N MET A 85 -0.26 -7.86 -3.40
CA MET A 85 -0.91 -8.11 -4.70
C MET A 85 -1.47 -6.84 -5.36
N SER A 86 -1.77 -5.79 -4.58
CA SER A 86 -2.36 -4.55 -5.10
C SER A 86 -2.02 -3.33 -4.24
N LEU A 87 -2.20 -2.13 -4.81
CA LEU A 87 -1.96 -0.87 -4.10
C LEU A 87 -3.01 -0.66 -3.00
N GLU A 88 -4.21 -1.14 -3.23
CA GLU A 88 -5.39 -1.05 -2.38
C GLU A 88 -5.17 -1.82 -1.08
N LEU A 89 -4.52 -2.99 -1.13
CA LEU A 89 -4.13 -3.74 0.07
C LEU A 89 -3.11 -2.96 0.91
N VAL A 90 -2.10 -2.35 0.26
CA VAL A 90 -1.11 -1.52 0.94
C VAL A 90 -1.80 -0.32 1.58
N ARG A 91 -2.71 0.34 0.87
CA ARG A 91 -3.51 1.45 1.40
C ARG A 91 -4.30 1.01 2.64
N ALA A 92 -5.07 -0.06 2.53
CA ALA A 92 -5.91 -0.56 3.62
C ALA A 92 -5.09 -0.95 4.86
N ALA A 93 -3.93 -1.61 4.69
CA ALA A 93 -3.07 -1.97 5.82
C ALA A 93 -2.45 -0.75 6.51
N ASN A 94 -2.08 0.28 5.76
CA ASN A 94 -1.54 1.51 6.34
C ASN A 94 -2.62 2.37 7.03
N GLU A 95 -3.83 2.39 6.48
CA GLU A 95 -5.00 3.02 7.12
C GLU A 95 -5.39 2.28 8.41
N ALA A 96 -5.39 0.95 8.40
CA ALA A 96 -5.66 0.14 9.59
C ALA A 96 -4.60 0.28 10.68
N ALA A 97 -3.36 0.62 10.31
CA ALA A 97 -2.30 0.94 11.26
C ALA A 97 -2.43 2.35 11.85
N LEU A 98 -3.35 3.18 11.33
CA LEU A 98 -3.54 4.58 11.71
C LEU A 98 -2.27 5.43 11.55
N VAL A 99 -1.39 5.04 10.62
CA VAL A 99 -0.12 5.74 10.37
C VAL A 99 -0.27 6.64 9.15
N PRO A 100 -0.14 7.97 9.29
CA PRO A 100 -0.25 8.90 8.16
C PRO A 100 0.84 8.64 7.12
N TYR A 101 0.51 8.84 5.85
CA TYR A 101 1.43 8.72 4.72
C TYR A 101 1.19 9.82 3.69
N LEU A 102 2.26 10.20 2.97
CA LEU A 102 2.22 11.18 1.89
C LEU A 102 1.76 10.55 0.57
N GLY A 103 2.17 9.31 0.33
CA GLY A 103 1.82 8.60 -0.89
C GLY A 103 2.28 7.14 -0.88
N ILE A 104 1.71 6.38 -1.82
CA ILE A 104 2.03 4.98 -2.06
C ILE A 104 2.37 4.86 -3.56
N GLN A 105 3.57 4.38 -3.87
CA GLN A 105 4.05 4.24 -5.24
C GLN A 105 4.47 2.80 -5.50
N ARG A 106 4.26 2.33 -6.73
CA ARG A 106 4.79 1.03 -7.19
C ARG A 106 6.31 1.14 -7.31
N ALA A 107 7.01 0.14 -6.83
CA ALA A 107 8.46 0.06 -6.88
C ALA A 107 8.90 -1.15 -7.73
N VAL A 108 10.09 -1.03 -8.30
CA VAL A 108 10.76 -2.10 -9.04
C VAL A 108 12.11 -2.35 -8.37
N THR A 109 12.46 -3.62 -8.15
CA THR A 109 13.80 -3.99 -7.70
C THR A 109 14.71 -4.03 -8.91
N LEU A 110 15.86 -3.38 -8.79
CA LEU A 110 16.96 -3.56 -9.73
C LEU A 110 17.88 -4.66 -9.22
N PRO A 111 18.46 -5.49 -10.11
CA PRO A 111 19.47 -6.48 -9.72
C PRO A 111 20.70 -5.78 -9.15
N ASP A 112 21.50 -6.49 -8.34
CA ASP A 112 22.75 -5.92 -7.86
C ASP A 112 23.71 -5.69 -9.04
N PRO A 113 24.31 -4.49 -9.17
CA PRO A 113 25.22 -4.20 -10.28
C PRO A 113 26.49 -5.07 -10.27
N SER A 114 26.80 -5.72 -9.15
CA SER A 114 27.93 -6.66 -9.03
C SER A 114 27.57 -8.06 -9.55
N GLU A 115 26.29 -8.43 -9.51
CA GLU A 115 25.79 -9.70 -10.08
C GLU A 115 25.75 -9.67 -11.61
N SER A 116 25.64 -8.47 -12.20
CA SER A 116 25.57 -8.28 -13.66
C SER A 116 26.93 -8.39 -14.39
N GLN A 117 28.04 -8.60 -13.66
CA GLN A 117 29.40 -8.70 -14.22
C GLN A 117 29.96 -10.13 -14.24
N ALA A 118 29.16 -11.14 -13.85
CA ALA A 118 29.61 -12.52 -13.71
C ALA A 118 29.26 -13.46 -14.89
N GLU A 119 28.84 -12.92 -16.04
CA GLU A 119 28.50 -13.72 -17.25
C GLU A 119 29.47 -13.51 -18.40
#